data_AF-A0A940LCA9-F1
#
_entry.id   AF-A0A940LCA9-F1
#
_cell.length_a   1.000
_cell.length_b   1.000
_cell.length_c   1.000
_cell.angle_alpha   90.00
_cell.angle_beta   90.00
_cell.angle_gamma   90.00
#
_symmetry.space_group_name_H-M   'P 1'
#
loop_
_entity.id
_entity.type
_entity.pdbx_description
1 polymer ?
#
loop_
_entity_poly.entity_id
_entity_poly.type
_entity_poly.pdbx_seq_one_letter_code
_entity_poly.pdbx_strand_id
1 'polypeptide(L)'
;MTLSQRKELLVRLGNYMQAKDEQWQQAKHKAYLENHWFVPEFIELSINNIAANFLQPHQLEKLITQYQIPEENPAPKKVGIVMAGNIPLVGFHDLLCVFLSGNIAMIKPSSKDEVLIRHVVKKLTDWDESVNRLIIIGEMIKNCDAYIATGSNNSSRYFEYYFGKYPSIIRKNRTSVAILTGKENEEDLERLADDVYQYFGLGCRNVTKIFIPRNYDFIPLLNTFKKYDYLADHH
;
A
#
# COMPACT_ATOMS: atom_id res chain seq x y z
N MET A 1 8.11 -23.33 3.34
CA MET A 1 7.78 -22.45 4.47
C MET A 1 6.30 -22.63 4.75
N THR A 2 5.93 -23.03 5.97
CA THR A 2 4.54 -23.28 6.37
C THR A 2 3.80 -21.95 6.61
N LEU A 3 2.47 -22.00 6.70
CA LEU A 3 1.64 -20.82 6.99
C LEU A 3 2.01 -20.21 8.34
N SER A 4 2.23 -21.04 9.36
CA SER A 4 2.63 -20.57 10.68
C SER A 4 3.92 -19.75 10.63
N GLN A 5 4.93 -20.21 9.89
CA GLN A 5 6.18 -19.47 9.68
C GLN A 5 5.97 -18.14 8.94
N ARG A 6 5.15 -18.15 7.87
CA ARG A 6 4.82 -16.93 7.11
C ARG A 6 4.10 -15.90 7.97
N LYS A 7 3.14 -16.34 8.79
CA LYS A 7 2.42 -15.49 9.75
C LYS A 7 3.37 -14.90 10.79
N GLU A 8 4.25 -15.70 11.38
CA GLU A 8 5.22 -15.23 12.37
C GLU A 8 6.16 -14.16 11.81
N LEU A 9 6.67 -14.36 10.59
CA LEU A 9 7.51 -13.36 9.91
C LEU A 9 6.75 -12.05 9.66
N LEU A 10 5.47 -12.10 9.28
CA LEU A 10 4.65 -10.89 9.09
C LEU A 10 4.36 -10.16 10.41
N VAL A 11 4.09 -10.89 11.50
CA VAL A 11 3.95 -10.28 12.84
C VAL A 11 5.26 -9.63 13.27
N ARG A 12 6.38 -10.32 13.07
CA ARG A 12 7.72 -9.78 13.36
C ARG A 12 8.02 -8.54 12.53
N LEU A 13 7.60 -8.51 11.27
CA LEU A 13 7.70 -7.33 10.41
C LEU A 13 6.89 -6.15 10.96
N GLY A 14 5.68 -6.39 11.47
CA GLY A 14 4.87 -5.36 12.12
C GLY A 14 5.58 -4.73 13.32
N ASN A 15 6.16 -5.56 14.18
CA ASN A 15 6.94 -5.10 15.34
C ASN A 15 8.19 -4.32 14.91
N TYR A 16 8.88 -4.78 13.88
CA TYR A 16 10.04 -4.09 13.31
C TYR A 16 9.68 -2.71 12.75
N MET A 17 8.57 -2.63 12.03
CA MET A 17 8.06 -1.40 11.43
C MET A 17 7.73 -0.32 12.48
N GLN A 18 7.30 -0.74 13.68
CA GLN A 18 7.00 0.14 14.81
C GLN A 18 8.21 0.42 15.71
N ALA A 19 9.32 -0.30 15.52
CA ALA A 19 10.52 -0.14 16.31
C ALA A 19 11.38 1.05 15.83
N LYS A 20 12.23 1.56 16.73
CA LYS A 20 13.26 2.55 16.41
C LYS A 20 14.55 1.89 15.88
N ASP A 21 14.41 0.88 15.05
CA ASP A 21 15.55 0.18 14.43
C ASP A 21 16.30 1.10 13.47
N GLU A 22 17.62 1.16 13.59
CA GLU A 22 18.45 2.10 12.83
C GLU A 22 18.38 1.86 11.33
N GLN A 23 18.41 0.60 10.89
CA GLN A 23 18.31 0.27 9.46
C GLN A 23 16.94 0.68 8.91
N TRP A 24 15.89 0.60 9.73
CA TRP A 24 14.56 1.04 9.33
C TRP A 24 14.48 2.56 9.17
N GLN A 25 15.04 3.31 10.13
CA GLN A 25 15.09 4.78 10.04
C GLN A 25 15.89 5.23 8.80
N GLN A 26 17.03 4.59 8.52
CA GLN A 26 17.83 4.87 7.33
C GLN A 26 17.05 4.59 6.03
N ALA A 27 16.30 3.50 5.96
CA ALA A 27 15.48 3.17 4.79
C ALA A 27 14.37 4.22 4.56
N LYS A 28 13.69 4.66 5.62
CA LYS A 28 12.68 5.72 5.54
C LYS A 28 13.28 7.05 5.08
N HIS A 29 14.41 7.44 5.66
CA HIS A 29 15.10 8.66 5.25
C HIS A 29 15.55 8.60 3.79
N LYS A 30 16.12 7.47 3.36
CA LYS A 30 16.49 7.26 1.96
C LYS A 30 15.28 7.31 1.03
N ALA A 31 14.15 6.73 1.42
CA ALA A 31 12.93 6.76 0.62
C ALA A 31 12.42 8.20 0.39
N TYR A 32 12.50 9.06 1.42
CA TYR A 32 12.20 10.48 1.29
C TYR A 32 13.18 11.19 0.33
N LEU A 33 14.49 10.94 0.44
CA LEU A 33 15.48 11.58 -0.44
C LEU A 33 15.29 11.20 -1.92
N GLU A 34 14.91 9.95 -2.20
CA GLU A 34 14.63 9.47 -3.57
C GLU A 34 13.27 9.94 -4.09
N ASN A 35 12.32 10.19 -3.20
CA ASN A 35 10.98 10.65 -3.52
C ASN A 35 10.46 11.61 -2.46
N HIS A 36 10.61 12.91 -2.69
CA HIS A 36 10.26 13.97 -1.74
C HIS A 36 8.75 14.04 -1.41
N TRP A 37 7.89 13.40 -2.20
CA TRP A 37 6.47 13.20 -1.87
C TRP A 37 6.27 12.24 -0.68
N PHE A 38 7.27 11.43 -0.33
CA PHE A 38 7.26 10.53 0.82
C PHE A 38 7.82 11.25 2.04
N VAL A 39 7.18 12.36 2.43
CA VAL A 39 7.54 13.07 3.65
C VAL A 39 7.51 12.14 4.86
N PRO A 40 8.35 12.37 5.87
CA PRO A 40 8.43 11.50 7.05
C PRO A 40 7.06 11.20 7.66
N GLU A 41 6.19 12.21 7.77
CA GLU A 41 4.82 12.06 8.29
C GLU A 41 4.00 11.00 7.52
N PHE A 42 4.02 11.05 6.18
CA PHE A 42 3.25 10.13 5.35
C PHE A 42 3.87 8.74 5.28
N ILE A 43 5.20 8.63 5.40
CA ILE A 43 5.86 7.34 5.60
C ILE A 43 5.38 6.72 6.93
N GLU A 44 5.47 7.46 8.04
CA GLU A 44 5.01 6.97 9.36
C GLU A 44 3.54 6.59 9.34
N LEU A 45 2.69 7.43 8.74
CA LEU A 45 1.25 7.16 8.63
C LEU A 45 0.97 5.84 7.91
N SER A 46 1.63 5.60 6.76
CA SER A 46 1.49 4.35 6.01
C SER A 46 1.95 3.14 6.84
N ILE A 47 3.11 3.24 7.47
CA ILE A 47 3.71 2.17 8.27
C ILE A 47 2.84 1.83 9.48
N ASN A 48 2.38 2.84 10.21
CA ASN A 48 1.50 2.66 11.36
C ASN A 48 0.20 1.98 10.95
N ASN A 49 -0.38 2.40 9.82
CA ASN A 49 -1.58 1.76 9.29
C ASN A 49 -1.34 0.30 8.87
N ILE A 50 -0.23 -0.01 8.20
CA ILE A 50 0.13 -1.38 7.82
C ILE A 50 0.33 -2.24 9.07
N ALA A 51 1.12 -1.75 10.04
CA ALA A 51 1.43 -2.49 11.25
C ALA A 51 0.17 -2.75 12.09
N ALA A 52 -0.69 -1.74 12.28
CA ALA A 52 -1.88 -1.82 13.11
C ALA A 52 -3.04 -2.59 12.44
N ASN A 53 -3.19 -2.50 11.11
CA ASN A 53 -4.37 -3.05 10.43
C ASN A 53 -4.09 -4.34 9.66
N PHE A 54 -2.85 -4.62 9.27
CA PHE A 54 -2.52 -5.84 8.50
C PHE A 54 -1.63 -6.81 9.26
N LEU A 55 -0.66 -6.32 10.03
CA LEU A 55 0.39 -7.17 10.63
C LEU A 55 0.13 -7.57 12.08
N GLN A 56 -1.00 -7.15 12.65
CA GLN A 56 -1.43 -7.64 13.95
C GLN A 56 -1.82 -9.11 13.89
N PRO A 57 -1.46 -9.93 14.90
CA PRO A 57 -1.77 -11.36 14.90
C PRO A 57 -3.25 -11.69 14.65
N HIS A 58 -4.16 -10.92 15.24
CA HIS A 58 -5.60 -11.11 15.10
C HIS A 58 -6.13 -10.73 13.71
N GLN A 59 -5.52 -9.75 13.03
CA GLN A 59 -5.90 -9.36 11.67
C GLN A 59 -5.46 -10.42 10.66
N LEU A 60 -4.23 -10.93 10.81
CA LEU A 60 -3.73 -12.05 10.01
C LEU A 60 -4.58 -13.30 10.23
N GLU A 61 -4.93 -13.62 11.48
CA GLU A 61 -5.77 -14.78 11.79
C GLU A 61 -7.16 -14.69 11.14
N LYS A 62 -7.76 -13.49 11.19
CA LYS A 62 -9.04 -13.22 10.52
C LYS A 62 -8.93 -13.46 9.02
N LEU A 63 -7.86 -12.97 8.38
CA LEU A 63 -7.62 -13.15 6.95
C LEU A 63 -7.38 -14.63 6.59
N ILE A 64 -6.57 -15.33 7.37
CA ILE A 64 -6.27 -16.76 7.22
C ILE A 64 -7.55 -17.59 7.28
N THR A 65 -8.37 -17.35 8.30
CA THR A 65 -9.62 -18.07 8.52
C THR A 65 -10.63 -17.77 7.40
N GLN A 66 -10.78 -16.50 7.03
CA GLN A 66 -11.73 -16.07 5.99
C GLN A 66 -11.46 -16.74 4.64
N TYR A 67 -10.19 -16.90 4.26
CA TYR A 67 -9.80 -17.50 2.98
C TYR A 67 -9.38 -18.97 3.08
N GLN A 68 -9.51 -19.58 4.27
CA GLN A 68 -9.15 -20.99 4.52
C GLN A 68 -7.74 -21.32 4.02
N ILE A 69 -6.77 -20.45 4.31
CA ILE A 69 -5.40 -20.61 3.83
C ILE A 69 -4.80 -21.89 4.46
N PRO A 70 -4.30 -22.85 3.66
CA PRO A 70 -3.78 -24.10 4.19
C PRO A 70 -2.38 -23.91 4.83
N GLU A 71 -2.04 -24.78 5.77
CA GLU A 71 -0.72 -24.78 6.44
C GLU A 71 0.42 -24.94 5.41
N GLU A 72 0.21 -25.79 4.42
CA GLU A 72 1.10 -25.97 3.27
C GLU A 72 0.33 -25.70 1.98
N ASN A 73 0.98 -24.99 1.03
CA ASN A 73 0.45 -24.84 -0.31
C ASN A 73 1.11 -25.89 -1.23
N PRO A 74 0.42 -26.98 -1.61
CA PRO A 74 1.01 -28.08 -2.36
C PRO A 74 1.26 -27.72 -3.84
N ALA A 75 0.64 -26.65 -4.35
CA ALA A 75 0.73 -26.24 -5.74
C ALA A 75 0.89 -24.70 -5.83
N PRO A 76 2.02 -24.16 -5.38
CA PRO A 76 2.25 -22.72 -5.36
C PRO A 76 2.28 -22.17 -6.79
N LYS A 77 1.51 -21.12 -7.04
CA LYS A 77 1.51 -20.39 -8.31
C LYS A 77 2.48 -19.23 -8.26
N LYS A 78 3.11 -18.92 -9.38
CA LYS A 78 3.88 -17.69 -9.56
C LYS A 78 2.93 -16.55 -9.92
N VAL A 79 2.81 -15.59 -9.02
CA VAL A 79 1.95 -14.41 -9.18
C VAL A 79 2.82 -13.20 -9.47
N GLY A 80 2.65 -12.63 -10.65
CA GLY A 80 3.34 -11.42 -11.07
C GLY A 80 2.69 -10.17 -10.50
N ILE A 81 3.42 -9.32 -9.77
CA ILE A 81 2.89 -8.10 -9.15
C ILE A 81 3.61 -6.88 -9.72
N VAL A 82 2.89 -6.05 -10.47
CA VAL A 82 3.34 -4.72 -10.85
C VAL A 82 2.79 -3.72 -9.84
N MET A 83 3.67 -3.21 -8.99
CA MET A 83 3.29 -2.37 -7.85
C MET A 83 3.19 -0.91 -8.25
N ALA A 84 2.19 -0.21 -7.71
CA ALA A 84 2.16 1.25 -7.73
C ALA A 84 3.14 1.81 -6.68
N GLY A 85 3.41 3.11 -6.74
CA GLY A 85 4.26 3.81 -5.77
C GLY A 85 3.87 5.28 -5.64
N ASN A 86 2.58 5.57 -5.77
CA ASN A 86 2.04 6.91 -5.59
C ASN A 86 1.97 7.32 -4.12
N ILE A 87 1.91 6.35 -3.19
CA ILE A 87 2.03 6.55 -1.73
C ILE A 87 2.98 5.49 -1.15
N PRO A 88 3.59 5.71 0.03
CA PRO A 88 4.53 4.78 0.63
C PRO A 88 3.92 3.39 0.85
N LEU A 89 4.61 2.33 0.44
CA LEU A 89 4.25 0.92 0.61
C LEU A 89 2.88 0.53 0.03
N VAL A 90 2.35 1.26 -0.97
CA VAL A 90 1.01 0.99 -1.52
C VAL A 90 0.86 -0.41 -2.12
N GLY A 91 1.95 -0.98 -2.64
CA GLY A 91 1.99 -2.35 -3.18
C GLY A 91 2.09 -3.45 -2.12
N PHE A 92 2.28 -3.10 -0.85
CA PHE A 92 2.56 -4.06 0.22
C PHE A 92 1.42 -5.07 0.43
N HIS A 93 0.17 -4.64 0.33
CA HIS A 93 -0.96 -5.55 0.58
C HIS A 93 -1.02 -6.71 -0.43
N ASP A 94 -0.68 -6.46 -1.70
CA ASP A 94 -0.60 -7.54 -2.70
C ASP A 94 0.52 -8.52 -2.38
N LEU A 95 1.68 -8.01 -1.97
CA LEU A 95 2.79 -8.84 -1.51
C LEU A 95 2.41 -9.68 -0.30
N LEU A 96 1.77 -9.07 0.70
CA LEU A 96 1.29 -9.72 1.91
C LEU A 96 0.34 -10.88 1.56
N CYS A 97 -0.67 -10.64 0.72
CA CYS A 97 -1.63 -11.68 0.35
C CYS A 97 -0.96 -12.85 -0.39
N VAL A 98 -0.10 -12.56 -1.38
CA VAL A 98 0.58 -13.61 -2.15
C VAL A 98 1.53 -14.40 -1.25
N PHE A 99 2.33 -13.73 -0.44
CA PHE A 99 3.22 -14.37 0.52
C PHE A 99 2.44 -15.22 1.52
N LEU A 100 1.42 -14.67 2.17
CA LEU A 100 0.64 -15.39 3.19
C LEU A 100 -0.04 -16.64 2.62
N SER A 101 -0.54 -16.58 1.38
CA SER A 101 -1.13 -17.74 0.68
C SER A 101 -0.12 -18.83 0.28
N GLY A 102 1.18 -18.61 0.49
CA GLY A 102 2.23 -19.56 0.12
C GLY A 102 2.51 -19.62 -1.39
N ASN A 103 2.01 -18.65 -2.16
CA ASN A 103 2.33 -18.48 -3.58
C ASN A 103 3.67 -17.74 -3.75
N ILE A 104 4.23 -17.80 -4.96
CA ILE A 104 5.49 -17.14 -5.30
C ILE A 104 5.19 -15.75 -5.85
N ALA A 105 5.52 -14.70 -5.09
CA ALA A 105 5.42 -13.31 -5.51
C ALA A 105 6.61 -12.93 -6.40
N MET A 106 6.36 -12.78 -7.72
CA MET A 106 7.32 -12.15 -8.63
C MET A 106 6.97 -10.68 -8.73
N ILE A 107 7.72 -9.81 -8.05
CA ILE A 107 7.37 -8.41 -7.87
C ILE A 107 8.26 -7.47 -8.68
N LYS A 108 7.64 -6.40 -9.19
CA LYS A 108 8.30 -5.24 -9.76
C LYS A 108 7.83 -4.02 -8.97
N PRO A 109 8.63 -3.55 -8.00
CA PRO A 109 8.36 -2.32 -7.29
C PRO A 109 8.26 -1.14 -8.26
N SER A 110 7.44 -0.15 -7.91
CA SER A 110 7.50 1.16 -8.57
C SER A 110 8.84 1.81 -8.25
N SER A 111 9.46 2.48 -9.23
CA SER A 111 10.67 3.26 -8.98
C SER A 111 10.47 4.35 -7.93
N LYS A 112 9.23 4.82 -7.74
CA LYS A 112 8.86 5.81 -6.71
C LYS A 112 8.83 5.26 -5.27
N ASP A 113 8.83 3.94 -5.09
CA ASP A 113 8.70 3.27 -3.79
C ASP A 113 9.65 2.06 -3.71
N GLU A 114 10.75 2.13 -4.44
CA GLU A 114 11.67 1.01 -4.58
C GLU A 114 12.45 0.76 -3.28
N VAL A 115 12.80 1.82 -2.56
CA VAL A 115 13.58 1.76 -1.32
C VAL A 115 12.83 0.99 -0.23
N LEU A 116 11.59 1.37 0.09
CA LEU A 116 10.84 0.76 1.20
C LEU A 116 10.47 -0.69 0.89
N ILE A 117 9.98 -0.97 -0.32
CA ILE A 117 9.59 -2.34 -0.71
C ILE A 117 10.80 -3.28 -0.69
N ARG A 118 11.94 -2.86 -1.27
CA ARG A 118 13.15 -3.70 -1.24
C ARG A 118 13.68 -3.91 0.17
N HIS A 119 13.62 -2.88 1.02
CA HIS A 119 14.05 -3.01 2.41
C HIS A 119 13.20 -4.03 3.18
N VAL A 120 11.88 -3.98 3.02
CA VAL A 120 10.95 -4.94 3.64
C VAL A 120 11.26 -6.37 3.19
N VAL A 121 11.42 -6.60 1.88
CA VAL A 121 11.75 -7.93 1.36
C VAL A 121 13.12 -8.39 1.89
N LYS A 122 14.13 -7.52 1.86
CA LYS A 122 15.45 -7.84 2.41
C LYS A 122 15.36 -8.23 3.88
N LYS A 123 14.58 -7.49 4.69
CA LYS A 123 14.48 -7.76 6.12
C LYS A 123 13.80 -9.11 6.42
N LEU A 124 12.77 -9.46 5.65
CA LEU A 124 12.15 -10.78 5.73
C LEU A 124 13.16 -11.88 5.38
N THR A 125 13.95 -11.69 4.31
CA THR A 125 15.01 -12.62 3.90
C THR A 125 16.14 -12.74 4.94
N ASP A 126 16.53 -11.64 5.57
CA ASP A 126 17.57 -11.65 6.62
C ASP A 126 17.12 -12.45 7.85
N TRP A 127 15.81 -12.52 8.13
CA TRP A 127 15.27 -13.35 9.22
C TRP A 127 15.06 -14.81 8.82
N ASP A 128 14.71 -15.08 7.57
CA ASP A 128 14.58 -16.42 7.01
C ASP A 128 14.92 -16.44 5.52
N GLU A 129 16.05 -17.04 5.17
CA GLU A 129 16.55 -17.08 3.79
C GLU A 129 15.57 -17.80 2.83
N SER A 130 14.70 -18.67 3.34
CA SER A 130 13.72 -19.37 2.52
C SER A 130 12.65 -18.44 1.92
N VAL A 131 12.54 -17.19 2.40
CA VAL A 131 11.75 -16.13 1.77
C VAL A 131 12.16 -15.92 0.30
N ASN A 132 13.43 -16.10 -0.05
CA ASN A 132 13.92 -15.97 -1.43
C ASN A 132 13.26 -16.95 -2.42
N ARG A 133 12.67 -18.05 -1.92
CA ARG A 133 11.90 -18.99 -2.75
C ARG A 133 10.48 -18.50 -3.03
N LEU A 134 9.96 -17.59 -2.21
CA LEU A 134 8.58 -17.09 -2.26
C LEU A 134 8.48 -15.64 -2.74
N ILE A 135 9.53 -14.83 -2.62
CA ILE A 135 9.53 -13.44 -3.10
C ILE A 135 10.73 -13.22 -4.01
N ILE A 136 10.46 -12.88 -5.27
CA ILE A 136 11.46 -12.65 -6.31
C ILE A 136 11.26 -11.25 -6.84
N ILE A 137 12.29 -10.41 -6.77
CA ILE A 137 12.26 -9.06 -7.36
C ILE A 137 12.85 -9.13 -8.77
N GLY A 138 12.08 -8.68 -9.77
CA GLY A 138 12.52 -8.70 -11.17
C GLY A 138 12.24 -7.38 -11.90
N GLU A 139 13.09 -7.06 -12.87
CA GLU A 139 12.92 -5.87 -13.72
C GLU A 139 11.72 -5.97 -14.67
N MET A 140 11.35 -7.20 -15.04
CA MET A 140 10.21 -7.52 -15.89
C MET A 140 9.41 -8.68 -15.30
N ILE A 141 8.08 -8.55 -15.30
CA ILE A 141 7.17 -9.60 -14.87
C ILE A 141 6.73 -10.41 -16.09
N LYS A 142 7.24 -11.64 -16.22
CA LYS A 142 6.96 -12.56 -17.34
C LYS A 142 6.83 -13.99 -16.78
N ASN A 143 6.20 -14.88 -17.55
CA ASN A 143 6.10 -16.31 -17.25
C ASN A 143 5.52 -16.59 -15.84
N CYS A 144 4.44 -15.86 -15.50
CA CYS A 144 3.67 -16.06 -14.27
C CYS A 144 2.34 -16.72 -14.59
N ASP A 145 1.76 -17.42 -13.60
CA ASP A 145 0.47 -18.11 -13.73
C ASP A 145 -0.71 -17.16 -13.58
N ALA A 146 -0.50 -16.05 -12.86
CA ALA A 146 -1.48 -15.00 -12.62
C ALA A 146 -0.79 -13.65 -12.44
N TYR A 147 -1.53 -12.55 -12.62
CA TYR A 147 -1.00 -11.19 -12.57
C TYR A 147 -1.85 -10.26 -11.70
N ILE A 148 -1.19 -9.42 -10.92
CA ILE A 148 -1.79 -8.27 -10.23
C ILE A 148 -1.06 -7.04 -10.75
N ALA A 149 -1.78 -6.13 -11.40
CA ALA A 149 -1.19 -4.94 -11.97
C ALA A 149 -1.97 -3.71 -11.52
N THR A 150 -1.30 -2.82 -10.78
CA THR A 150 -1.88 -1.56 -10.32
C THR A 150 -1.12 -0.41 -10.94
N GLY A 151 -1.83 0.55 -11.55
CA GLY A 151 -1.19 1.71 -12.14
C GLY A 151 -2.16 2.77 -12.64
N SER A 152 -1.61 3.73 -13.39
CA SER A 152 -2.39 4.81 -14.00
C SER A 152 -3.37 4.29 -15.06
N ASN A 153 -4.32 5.14 -15.48
CA ASN A 153 -5.20 4.82 -16.61
C ASN A 153 -4.41 4.51 -17.88
N ASN A 154 -3.31 5.24 -18.12
CA ASN A 154 -2.43 5.00 -19.27
C ASN A 154 -1.77 3.61 -19.18
N SER A 155 -1.18 3.28 -18.03
CA SER A 155 -0.54 1.99 -17.79
C SER A 155 -1.53 0.83 -17.86
N SER A 156 -2.79 1.06 -17.46
CA SER A 156 -3.80 0.01 -17.43
C SER A 156 -4.11 -0.59 -18.80
N ARG A 157 -4.07 0.21 -19.88
CA ARG A 157 -4.28 -0.31 -21.25
C ARG A 157 -3.17 -1.28 -21.65
N TYR A 158 -1.93 -0.98 -21.26
CA TYR A 158 -0.81 -1.90 -21.46
C TYR A 158 -0.97 -3.16 -20.62
N PHE A 159 -1.38 -3.04 -19.35
CA PHE A 159 -1.61 -4.19 -18.49
C PHE A 159 -2.72 -5.11 -19.03
N GLU A 160 -3.81 -4.56 -19.53
CA GLU A 160 -4.88 -5.33 -20.18
C GLU A 160 -4.34 -6.09 -21.41
N TYR A 161 -3.58 -5.41 -22.26
CA TYR A 161 -3.00 -6.03 -23.45
C TYR A 161 -2.03 -7.18 -23.12
N TYR A 162 -1.13 -6.98 -22.15
CA TYR A 162 -0.10 -7.97 -21.82
C TYR A 162 -0.62 -9.09 -20.90
N PHE A 163 -1.46 -8.75 -19.92
CA PHE A 163 -1.83 -9.63 -18.81
C PHE A 163 -3.29 -10.10 -18.84
N GLY A 164 -4.18 -9.44 -19.60
CA GLY A 164 -5.61 -9.76 -19.63
C GLY A 164 -5.93 -11.17 -20.17
N LYS A 165 -4.99 -11.79 -20.90
CA LYS A 165 -5.09 -13.19 -21.35
C LYS A 165 -4.81 -14.23 -20.26
N TYR A 166 -4.33 -13.80 -19.10
CA TYR A 166 -4.09 -14.63 -17.91
C TYR A 166 -5.11 -14.28 -16.82
N PRO A 167 -5.31 -15.16 -15.82
CA PRO A 167 -6.00 -14.78 -14.60
C PRO A 167 -5.34 -13.52 -14.00
N SER A 168 -6.06 -12.42 -13.95
CA SER A 168 -5.48 -11.14 -13.60
C SER A 168 -6.39 -10.23 -12.80
N ILE A 169 -5.77 -9.42 -11.92
CA ILE A 169 -6.39 -8.30 -11.22
C ILE A 169 -5.72 -7.03 -11.73
N ILE A 170 -6.44 -6.28 -12.58
CA ILE A 170 -5.94 -5.03 -13.14
C ILE A 170 -6.66 -3.87 -12.48
N ARG A 171 -5.94 -3.10 -11.65
CA ARG A 171 -6.48 -1.96 -10.92
C ARG A 171 -6.10 -0.66 -11.62
N LYS A 172 -7.13 0.09 -12.03
CA LYS A 172 -7.03 1.40 -12.69
C LYS A 172 -7.12 2.51 -11.65
N ASN A 173 -6.77 3.74 -12.05
CA ASN A 173 -6.97 4.90 -11.18
C ASN A 173 -8.48 5.08 -10.90
N ARG A 174 -8.81 5.40 -9.65
CA ARG A 174 -10.14 5.78 -9.22
C ARG A 174 -10.06 7.13 -8.51
N THR A 175 -11.18 7.85 -8.54
CA THR A 175 -11.37 9.12 -7.84
C THR A 175 -12.47 8.94 -6.80
N SER A 176 -12.21 9.31 -5.55
CA SER A 176 -13.25 9.37 -4.53
C SER A 176 -14.01 10.68 -4.60
N VAL A 177 -15.26 10.64 -4.14
CA VAL A 177 -16.17 11.77 -4.10
C VAL A 177 -16.76 11.87 -2.70
N ALA A 178 -16.80 13.07 -2.13
CA ALA A 178 -17.54 13.37 -0.91
C ALA A 178 -18.87 14.05 -1.26
N ILE A 179 -19.92 13.74 -0.50
CA ILE A 179 -21.25 14.37 -0.62
C ILE A 179 -21.60 14.94 0.74
N LEU A 180 -21.68 16.27 0.82
CA LEU A 180 -22.02 16.98 2.04
C LEU A 180 -23.50 17.38 2.00
N THR A 181 -24.11 17.32 3.17
CA THR A 181 -25.49 17.69 3.43
C THR A 181 -25.63 19.14 3.89
N GLY A 182 -24.53 19.78 4.31
CA GLY A 182 -24.55 21.09 4.96
C GLY A 182 -24.79 21.02 6.47
N LYS A 183 -24.73 19.82 7.06
CA LYS A 183 -24.96 19.57 8.49
C LYS A 183 -23.78 18.88 9.18
N GLU A 184 -22.68 18.72 8.46
CA GLU A 184 -21.43 18.17 8.96
C GLU A 184 -20.93 19.03 10.12
N ASN A 185 -20.45 18.40 11.19
CA ASN A 185 -19.80 19.12 12.27
C ASN A 185 -18.31 19.35 11.94
N GLU A 186 -17.59 20.06 12.80
CA GLU A 186 -16.17 20.35 12.61
C GLU A 186 -15.32 19.08 12.49
N GLU A 187 -15.56 18.06 13.31
CA GLU A 187 -14.83 16.78 13.27
C GLU A 187 -15.04 16.03 11.94
N ASP A 188 -16.27 16.04 11.40
CA ASP A 188 -16.57 15.47 10.08
C ASP A 188 -15.77 16.18 8.98
N LEU A 189 -15.68 17.51 9.05
CA LEU A 189 -14.95 18.33 8.07
C LEU A 189 -13.43 18.22 8.22
N GLU A 190 -12.91 17.99 9.43
CA GLU A 190 -11.49 17.68 9.67
C GLU A 190 -11.11 16.31 9.09
N ARG A 191 -11.96 15.29 9.27
CA ARG A 191 -11.75 13.97 8.65
C ARG A 191 -11.83 14.05 7.12
N LEU A 192 -12.71 14.90 6.58
CA LEU A 192 -12.73 15.17 5.14
C LEU A 192 -11.44 15.84 4.66
N ALA A 193 -10.84 16.74 5.46
CA ALA A 193 -9.55 17.32 5.12
C ALA A 193 -8.47 16.23 4.98
N ASP A 194 -8.47 15.25 5.88
CA ASP A 194 -7.57 14.09 5.81
C ASP A 194 -7.79 13.28 4.52
N ASP A 195 -9.05 13.00 4.19
CA ASP A 195 -9.42 12.28 2.97
C ASP A 195 -9.01 13.02 1.69
N VAL A 196 -8.94 14.35 1.72
CA VAL A 196 -8.51 15.17 0.58
C VAL A 196 -6.97 15.26 0.49
N TYR A 197 -6.31 15.61 1.59
CA TYR A 197 -4.93 16.11 1.57
C TYR A 197 -3.86 15.10 1.98
N GLN A 198 -4.20 14.04 2.73
CA GLN A 198 -3.20 13.02 3.06
C GLN A 198 -2.55 12.50 1.79
N TYR A 199 -1.23 12.32 1.83
CA TYR A 199 -0.42 11.94 0.67
C TYR A 199 -0.49 12.93 -0.50
N PHE A 200 -0.68 14.22 -0.23
CA PHE A 200 -0.84 15.28 -1.24
C PHE A 200 -1.98 15.01 -2.24
N GLY A 201 -3.00 14.25 -1.83
CA GLY A 201 -4.09 13.83 -2.72
C GLY A 201 -3.68 12.81 -3.79
N LEU A 202 -2.48 12.21 -3.71
CA LEU A 202 -1.94 11.29 -4.70
C LEU A 202 -2.47 9.85 -4.57
N GLY A 203 -3.18 9.53 -3.49
CA GLY A 203 -3.81 8.24 -3.25
C GLY A 203 -5.04 8.02 -4.13
N CYS A 204 -5.22 6.79 -4.62
CA CYS A 204 -6.40 6.40 -5.42
C CYS A 204 -7.74 6.44 -4.67
N ARG A 205 -7.70 6.72 -3.36
CA ARG A 205 -8.86 6.86 -2.48
C ARG A 205 -9.04 8.28 -1.97
N ASN A 206 -8.13 9.21 -2.27
CA ASN A 206 -8.31 10.59 -1.88
C ASN A 206 -9.55 11.19 -2.55
N VAL A 207 -10.25 12.05 -1.82
CA VAL A 207 -11.40 12.79 -2.32
C VAL A 207 -10.90 13.88 -3.27
N THR A 208 -11.36 13.84 -4.52
CA THR A 208 -10.98 14.81 -5.57
C THR A 208 -12.17 15.61 -6.07
N LYS A 209 -13.37 15.31 -5.56
CA LYS A 209 -14.61 16.02 -5.89
C LYS A 209 -15.54 16.05 -4.69
N ILE A 210 -16.11 17.22 -4.44
CA ILE A 210 -17.01 17.45 -3.33
C ILE A 210 -18.35 17.95 -3.90
N PHE A 211 -19.44 17.26 -3.59
CA PHE A 211 -20.80 17.71 -3.86
C PHE A 211 -21.39 18.36 -2.60
N ILE A 212 -22.05 19.49 -2.79
CA ILE A 212 -22.59 20.33 -1.73
C ILE A 212 -24.02 20.79 -2.08
N PRO A 213 -24.86 21.12 -1.08
CA PRO A 213 -26.16 21.71 -1.35
C PRO A 213 -26.04 23.10 -1.98
N ARG A 214 -27.12 23.57 -2.59
CA ARG A 214 -27.21 24.98 -3.02
C ARG A 214 -27.08 25.89 -1.80
N ASN A 215 -26.36 27.01 -1.97
CA ASN A 215 -26.10 27.99 -0.91
C ASN A 215 -25.30 27.44 0.29
N TYR A 216 -24.43 26.44 0.07
CA TYR A 216 -23.52 25.93 1.09
C TYR A 216 -22.56 27.01 1.60
N ASP A 217 -22.40 27.11 2.91
CA ASP A 217 -21.38 27.97 3.53
C ASP A 217 -20.03 27.26 3.56
N PHE A 218 -19.07 27.81 2.83
CA PHE A 218 -17.73 27.24 2.71
C PHE A 218 -16.80 27.60 3.87
N ILE A 219 -17.15 28.58 4.71
CA ILE A 219 -16.24 29.07 5.75
C ILE A 219 -15.80 27.94 6.70
N PRO A 220 -16.69 27.08 7.23
CA PRO A 220 -16.27 25.97 8.08
C PRO A 220 -15.33 25.00 7.37
N LEU A 221 -15.66 24.59 6.14
CA LEU A 221 -14.86 23.67 5.34
C LEU A 221 -13.46 24.22 5.04
N LEU A 222 -13.38 25.48 4.60
CA LEU A 222 -12.09 26.11 4.29
C LEU A 222 -11.24 26.29 5.54
N ASN A 223 -11.85 26.52 6.71
CA ASN A 223 -11.11 26.62 7.96
C ASN A 223 -10.52 25.28 8.39
N THR A 224 -11.25 24.16 8.29
CA THR A 224 -10.69 22.84 8.63
C THR A 224 -9.60 22.42 7.65
N PHE A 225 -9.70 22.82 6.38
CA PHE A 225 -8.69 22.52 5.35
C PHE A 225 -7.32 23.16 5.63
N LYS A 226 -7.28 24.26 6.39
CA LYS A 226 -6.03 24.91 6.84
C LYS A 226 -5.12 24.00 7.65
N LYS A 227 -5.65 22.89 8.20
CA LYS A 227 -4.87 21.79 8.80
C LYS A 227 -3.68 21.38 7.93
N TYR A 228 -3.83 21.47 6.60
CA TYR A 228 -2.82 21.06 5.62
C TYR A 228 -2.16 22.22 4.86
N ASP A 229 -2.29 23.47 5.31
CA ASP A 229 -1.68 24.63 4.63
C ASP A 229 -0.16 24.48 4.48
N TYR A 230 0.50 23.81 5.44
CA TYR A 230 1.94 23.53 5.40
C TYR A 230 2.37 22.68 4.20
N LEU A 231 1.46 21.97 3.53
CA LEU A 231 1.78 21.22 2.32
C LEU A 231 2.09 22.16 1.14
N ALA A 232 1.61 23.41 1.15
CA ALA A 232 1.89 24.39 0.10
C ALA A 232 3.37 24.82 0.09
N ASP A 233 4.04 24.74 1.24
CA ASP A 233 5.45 25.05 1.40
C ASP A 233 6.37 23.88 0.99
N HIS A 234 5.79 22.76 0.59
CA HIS A 234 6.54 21.61 0.09
C HIS A 234 6.84 21.75 -1.41
N HIS A 235 8.12 21.66 -1.78
CA HIS A 235 8.61 21.73 -3.16
C HIS A 235 9.25 20.41 -3.60
#